data_AF-A0A163ISK9-F1
#
_entry.id   AF-A0A163ISK9-F1
#
_cell.length_a   1.000
_cell.length_b   1.000
_cell.length_c   1.000
_cell.angle_alpha   90.00
_cell.angle_beta   90.00
_cell.angle_gamma   90.00
#
_symmetry.space_group_name_H-M   'P 1'
#
loop_
_entity.id
_entity.type
_entity.pdbx_description
1 polymer ?
#
loop_
_entity_poly.entity_id
_entity_poly.type
_entity_poly.pdbx_seq_one_letter_code
_entity_poly.pdbx_strand_id
1 'polypeptide(L)'
;MGFIEDFKQHILRNVMKDIEKEFQKTWSIDYKGHVIEIHHALKEEQLILDGQIVDRKQKNLMFYLKLKPYSTLSGTLDVGDGVKQKVKVRFGGLIRFKCVVKVGRAVVWKESIKLDFLPWNHKEMLVPFIEQQVQIHHRVMDDALPDDEYVYSDHHPRVAAGYADRHLDDVPTPFFSRKLLNRFAKQLHHPTIKTRKATYEDIIFDRFASYGGEFIERLEKANLDEALMQQEAVWLLEHAAHREVVKFAVMVLGHTNCEPFKERLCAIGMHEEFTEYVISALLRGTREPNPLIWKLAQSVQGWGKIEAVVQLEAATPEIKRWLLTKGCESTVQHGYLAYTCAVKGELASALMQETISKELYDGTGRIIEKILQEGDPDLVDYLLEHAILYRFVSHAAVHCNNEEDYHALMQLARYLADEEAWEESLEDVWKQEERRLIQQKLQPLIDESRWQLSPT
;
A
#
# COMPACT_ATOMS: atom_id res chain seq x y z
N MET A 1 7.31 6.88 -20.46
CA MET A 1 6.00 7.25 -19.87
C MET A 1 6.23 7.29 -18.37
N GLY A 2 5.85 8.36 -17.66
CA GLY A 2 6.07 8.43 -16.20
C GLY A 2 5.20 7.41 -15.46
N PHE A 3 5.62 7.00 -14.26
CA PHE A 3 4.88 6.04 -13.40
C PHE A 3 3.40 6.38 -13.29
N ILE A 4 3.07 7.64 -13.00
CA ILE A 4 1.68 8.14 -12.86
C ILE A 4 0.87 7.98 -14.14
N GLU A 5 1.47 8.25 -15.30
CA GLU A 5 0.75 8.17 -16.57
C GLU A 5 0.46 6.70 -16.93
N ASP A 6 1.40 5.79 -16.68
CA ASP A 6 1.14 4.35 -16.84
C ASP A 6 0.13 3.85 -15.81
N PHE A 7 0.25 4.24 -14.53
CA PHE A 7 -0.69 3.92 -13.46
C PHE A 7 -2.13 4.35 -13.81
N LYS A 8 -2.32 5.61 -14.22
CA LYS A 8 -3.64 6.11 -14.65
C LYS A 8 -4.17 5.34 -15.86
N GLN A 9 -3.32 5.01 -16.83
CA GLN A 9 -3.73 4.20 -17.97
C GLN A 9 -4.08 2.76 -17.56
N HIS A 10 -3.36 2.18 -16.60
CA HIS A 10 -3.55 0.83 -16.10
C HIS A 10 -4.84 0.70 -15.30
N ILE A 11 -5.10 1.62 -14.37
CA ILE A 11 -6.39 1.72 -13.67
C ILE A 11 -7.54 1.82 -14.68
N LEU A 12 -7.42 2.71 -15.67
CA LEU A 12 -8.46 2.85 -16.70
C LEU A 12 -8.70 1.52 -17.45
N ARG A 13 -7.65 0.77 -17.77
CA ARG A 13 -7.77 -0.55 -18.40
C ARG A 13 -8.47 -1.55 -17.48
N ASN A 14 -8.17 -1.58 -16.19
CA ASN A 14 -8.79 -2.52 -15.26
C ASN A 14 -10.26 -2.17 -14.97
N VAL A 15 -10.59 -0.89 -14.79
CA VAL A 15 -11.98 -0.42 -14.70
C VAL A 15 -12.76 -0.84 -15.95
N MET A 16 -12.15 -0.77 -17.14
CA MET A 16 -12.78 -1.25 -18.37
C MET A 16 -13.02 -2.77 -18.36
N LYS A 17 -12.09 -3.57 -17.83
CA LYS A 17 -12.28 -5.03 -17.68
C LYS A 17 -13.41 -5.36 -16.70
N ASP A 18 -13.59 -4.59 -15.63
CA ASP A 18 -14.68 -4.83 -14.68
C ASP A 18 -16.04 -4.50 -15.26
N ILE A 19 -16.13 -3.37 -15.97
CA ILE A 19 -17.33 -2.99 -16.72
C ILE A 19 -17.72 -4.10 -17.71
N GLU A 20 -16.74 -4.74 -18.35
CA GLU A 20 -16.95 -5.88 -19.25
C GLU A 20 -17.68 -7.06 -18.58
N LYS A 21 -17.31 -7.39 -17.34
CA LYS A 21 -17.90 -8.50 -16.58
C LYS A 21 -19.35 -8.24 -16.18
N GLU A 22 -19.75 -6.97 -16.07
CA GLU A 22 -21.03 -6.57 -15.49
C GLU A 22 -22.19 -6.43 -16.48
N PHE A 23 -21.93 -6.27 -17.80
CA PHE A 23 -23.00 -5.95 -18.76
C PHE A 23 -23.11 -6.93 -19.94
N GLN A 24 -23.81 -8.04 -19.66
CA GLN A 24 -24.31 -8.97 -20.68
C GLN A 24 -25.84 -9.08 -20.61
N LYS A 25 -26.49 -8.99 -21.78
CA LYS A 25 -27.94 -9.09 -21.91
C LYS A 25 -28.34 -9.83 -23.18
N THR A 26 -29.40 -10.62 -23.04
CA THR A 26 -30.06 -11.29 -24.16
C THR A 26 -31.53 -10.90 -24.17
N TRP A 27 -32.03 -10.59 -25.36
CA TRP A 27 -33.46 -10.37 -25.60
C TRP A 27 -33.94 -11.34 -26.66
N SER A 28 -35.14 -11.88 -26.45
CA SER A 28 -35.88 -12.66 -27.45
C SER A 28 -37.25 -12.04 -27.61
N ILE A 29 -37.64 -11.75 -28.85
CA ILE A 29 -38.84 -11.00 -29.21
C ILE A 29 -39.58 -11.73 -30.32
N ASP A 30 -40.81 -12.15 -30.05
CA ASP A 30 -41.69 -12.71 -31.06
C ASP A 30 -42.29 -11.60 -31.95
N TYR A 31 -42.20 -11.77 -33.27
CA TYR A 31 -42.77 -10.84 -34.24
C TYR A 31 -43.36 -11.60 -35.44
N LYS A 32 -44.70 -11.65 -35.52
CA LYS A 32 -45.45 -12.24 -36.65
C LYS A 32 -44.99 -13.66 -37.04
N GLY A 33 -44.75 -14.52 -36.04
CA GLY A 33 -44.30 -15.89 -36.26
C GLY A 33 -42.80 -16.07 -36.41
N HIS A 34 -42.02 -14.98 -36.37
CA HIS A 34 -40.56 -15.00 -36.34
C HIS A 34 -40.03 -14.69 -34.94
N VAL A 35 -38.83 -15.17 -34.65
CA VAL A 35 -38.10 -14.88 -33.41
C VAL A 35 -36.93 -13.94 -33.71
N ILE A 36 -36.92 -12.80 -33.05
CA ILE A 36 -35.81 -11.83 -33.09
C ILE A 36 -35.03 -11.95 -31.78
N GLU A 37 -33.86 -12.55 -31.86
CA GLU A 37 -32.93 -12.72 -30.74
C GLU A 37 -31.76 -11.73 -30.85
N ILE A 38 -31.39 -11.16 -29.70
CA ILE A 38 -30.35 -10.14 -29.61
C ILE A 38 -29.45 -10.52 -28.45
N HIS A 39 -28.19 -10.82 -28.75
CA HIS A 39 -27.16 -11.03 -27.72
C HIS A 39 -26.28 -9.79 -27.67
N HIS A 40 -26.18 -9.18 -26.50
CA HIS A 40 -25.32 -8.04 -26.26
C HIS A 40 -24.34 -8.33 -25.13
N ALA A 41 -23.07 -8.22 -25.46
CA ALA A 41 -21.95 -8.08 -24.54
C ALA A 41 -21.13 -6.87 -24.99
N LEU A 42 -20.31 -6.31 -24.10
CA LEU A 42 -19.54 -5.10 -24.40
C LEU A 42 -18.55 -5.27 -25.56
N LYS A 43 -17.99 -6.49 -25.75
CA LYS A 43 -17.10 -6.82 -26.87
C LYS A 43 -17.81 -7.38 -28.10
N GLU A 44 -19.05 -7.83 -27.97
CA GLU A 44 -19.75 -8.50 -29.06
C GLU A 44 -21.25 -8.27 -29.04
N GLU A 45 -21.81 -7.93 -30.19
CA GLU A 45 -23.25 -7.85 -30.39
C GLU A 45 -23.67 -8.77 -31.53
N GLN A 46 -24.75 -9.51 -31.35
CA GLN A 46 -25.30 -10.41 -32.36
C GLN A 46 -26.80 -10.17 -32.52
N LEU A 47 -27.26 -10.23 -33.77
CA LEU A 47 -28.66 -10.28 -34.14
C LEU A 47 -28.91 -11.64 -34.76
N ILE A 48 -29.86 -12.36 -34.17
CA ILE A 48 -30.26 -13.69 -34.57
C ILE A 48 -31.73 -13.58 -35.01
N LEU A 49 -32.03 -14.07 -36.20
CA LEU A 49 -33.39 -14.14 -36.74
C LEU A 49 -33.70 -15.61 -37.01
N ASP A 50 -34.74 -16.14 -36.39
CA ASP A 50 -35.18 -17.54 -36.54
C ASP A 50 -34.03 -18.56 -36.35
N GLY A 51 -33.20 -18.32 -35.33
CA GLY A 51 -32.06 -19.16 -34.98
C GLY A 51 -30.80 -18.96 -35.83
N GLN A 52 -30.81 -18.06 -36.83
CA GLN A 52 -29.64 -17.75 -37.65
C GLN A 52 -29.03 -16.40 -37.29
N ILE A 53 -27.71 -16.36 -37.06
CA ILE A 53 -26.98 -15.11 -36.87
C ILE A 53 -26.95 -14.35 -38.21
N VAL A 54 -27.63 -13.21 -38.28
CA VAL A 54 -27.73 -12.39 -39.50
C VAL A 54 -26.84 -11.17 -39.48
N ASP A 55 -26.39 -10.73 -38.30
CA ASP A 55 -25.43 -9.64 -38.14
C ASP A 55 -24.65 -9.83 -36.84
N ARG A 56 -23.36 -9.49 -36.87
CA ARG A 56 -22.45 -9.59 -35.73
C ARG A 56 -21.47 -8.41 -35.76
N LYS A 57 -21.24 -7.81 -34.59
CA LYS A 57 -20.22 -6.76 -34.42
C LYS A 57 -19.31 -7.08 -33.26
N GLN A 58 -18.02 -7.22 -33.54
CA GLN A 58 -16.97 -7.19 -32.54
C GLN A 58 -16.54 -5.75 -32.29
N LYS A 59 -16.35 -5.40 -31.02
CA LYS A 59 -16.01 -4.05 -30.58
C LYS A 59 -14.71 -4.06 -29.80
N ASN A 60 -13.84 -3.10 -30.13
CA ASN A 60 -12.74 -2.73 -29.24
C ASN A 60 -13.27 -1.78 -28.16
N LEU A 61 -13.21 -2.21 -26.90
CA LEU A 61 -13.76 -1.50 -25.75
C LEU A 61 -13.14 -0.11 -25.55
N MET A 62 -11.81 0.00 -25.71
CA MET A 62 -11.06 1.26 -25.63
C MET A 62 -11.50 2.27 -26.69
N PHE A 63 -11.87 1.80 -27.87
CA PHE A 63 -12.37 2.64 -28.96
C PHE A 63 -13.84 3.01 -28.79
N TYR A 64 -14.66 2.07 -28.30
CA TYR A 64 -16.11 2.23 -28.13
C TYR A 64 -16.47 3.34 -27.13
N LEU A 65 -15.77 3.41 -26.00
CA LEU A 65 -15.99 4.45 -24.98
C LEU A 65 -15.49 5.84 -25.40
N LYS A 66 -14.44 5.90 -26.24
CA LYS A 66 -13.83 7.18 -26.66
C LYS A 66 -14.54 7.87 -27.84
N LEU A 67 -15.13 7.13 -28.79
CA LEU A 67 -15.45 7.72 -30.11
C LEU A 67 -16.90 7.59 -30.61
N LYS A 68 -17.75 6.72 -30.04
CA LYS A 68 -19.22 6.73 -30.22
C LYS A 68 -19.86 5.51 -29.51
N PRO A 69 -20.68 5.71 -28.46
CA PRO A 69 -21.33 4.62 -27.73
C PRO A 69 -22.60 4.15 -28.46
N TYR A 70 -22.59 4.13 -29.79
CA TYR A 70 -23.75 3.80 -30.61
C TYR A 70 -23.38 2.77 -31.65
N SER A 71 -24.17 1.70 -31.71
CA SER A 71 -24.05 0.68 -32.74
C SER A 71 -25.42 0.31 -33.29
N THR A 72 -25.42 -0.34 -34.44
CA THR A 72 -26.65 -0.80 -35.08
C THR A 72 -26.39 -2.13 -35.73
N LEU A 73 -27.23 -3.12 -35.43
CA LEU A 73 -27.30 -4.38 -36.16
C LEU A 73 -28.47 -4.34 -37.14
N SER A 74 -28.37 -5.05 -38.26
CA SER A 74 -29.40 -5.07 -39.29
C SER A 74 -29.56 -6.45 -39.90
N GLY A 75 -30.80 -6.90 -40.04
CA GLY A 75 -31.17 -8.14 -40.70
C GLY A 75 -32.43 -7.94 -41.55
N THR A 76 -32.95 -9.00 -42.15
CA THR A 76 -34.19 -8.96 -42.93
C THR A 76 -35.02 -10.21 -42.63
N LEU A 77 -36.30 -10.00 -42.31
CA LEU A 77 -37.29 -11.06 -42.13
C LEU A 77 -38.18 -11.15 -43.37
N ASP A 78 -38.58 -12.36 -43.74
CA ASP A 78 -39.60 -12.61 -44.76
C ASP A 78 -40.92 -12.91 -44.07
N VAL A 79 -41.81 -11.93 -44.02
CA VAL A 79 -42.98 -11.92 -43.12
C VAL A 79 -44.23 -12.53 -43.77
N GLY A 80 -44.03 -13.34 -44.82
CA GLY A 80 -45.08 -13.91 -45.67
C GLY A 80 -45.30 -13.12 -46.96
N ASP A 81 -45.83 -13.80 -47.99
CA ASP A 81 -46.17 -13.26 -49.32
C ASP A 81 -45.01 -12.59 -50.08
N GLY A 82 -43.76 -12.91 -49.74
CA GLY A 82 -42.55 -12.34 -50.35
C GLY A 82 -42.20 -10.93 -49.86
N VAL A 83 -42.89 -10.42 -48.83
CA VAL A 83 -42.65 -9.09 -48.26
C VAL A 83 -41.50 -9.14 -47.27
N LYS A 84 -40.33 -8.69 -47.72
CA LYS A 84 -39.14 -8.55 -46.89
C LYS A 84 -39.17 -7.28 -46.03
N GLN A 85 -39.02 -7.42 -44.72
CA GLN A 85 -38.93 -6.30 -43.79
C GLN A 85 -37.56 -6.22 -43.13
N LYS A 86 -36.97 -5.03 -43.16
CA LYS A 86 -35.67 -4.78 -42.55
C LYS A 86 -35.79 -4.70 -41.03
N VAL A 87 -35.08 -5.55 -40.32
CA VAL A 87 -34.89 -5.46 -38.87
C VAL A 87 -33.68 -4.56 -38.60
N LYS A 88 -33.82 -3.60 -37.69
CA LYS A 88 -32.72 -2.76 -37.20
C LYS A 88 -32.74 -2.73 -35.69
N VAL A 89 -31.66 -3.18 -35.07
CA VAL A 89 -31.43 -3.06 -33.63
C VAL A 89 -30.44 -1.95 -33.40
N ARG A 90 -30.82 -0.91 -32.65
CA ARG A 90 -29.93 0.20 -32.31
C ARG A 90 -29.58 0.13 -30.84
N PHE A 91 -28.29 0.19 -30.56
CA PHE A 91 -27.75 0.30 -29.21
C PHE A 91 -27.18 1.68 -28.97
N GLY A 92 -27.29 2.16 -27.74
CA GLY A 92 -26.37 3.18 -27.24
C GLY A 92 -26.84 3.97 -26.05
N GLY A 93 -26.09 5.00 -25.71
CA GLY A 93 -26.27 5.81 -24.51
C GLY A 93 -25.20 5.51 -23.45
N LEU A 94 -24.70 6.57 -22.80
CA LEU A 94 -23.57 6.51 -21.87
C LEU A 94 -24.01 6.20 -20.43
N ILE A 95 -25.10 6.83 -19.98
CA ILE A 95 -25.61 6.69 -18.60
C ILE A 95 -26.74 5.64 -18.55
N ARG A 96 -27.53 5.57 -19.61
CA ARG A 96 -28.55 4.54 -19.80
C ARG A 96 -28.31 3.86 -21.13
N PHE A 97 -28.06 2.57 -21.07
CA PHE A 97 -27.99 1.73 -22.25
C PHE A 97 -29.39 1.56 -22.83
N LYS A 98 -29.56 1.95 -24.09
CA LYS A 98 -30.81 1.83 -24.82
C LYS A 98 -30.65 0.79 -25.90
N CYS A 99 -31.57 -0.17 -25.94
CA CYS A 99 -31.75 -1.07 -27.06
C CYS A 99 -33.11 -0.77 -27.71
N VAL A 100 -33.11 -0.53 -29.03
CA VAL A 100 -34.33 -0.22 -29.79
C VAL A 100 -34.39 -1.10 -31.02
N VAL A 101 -35.44 -1.92 -31.11
CA VAL A 101 -35.68 -2.83 -32.23
C VAL A 101 -36.75 -2.23 -33.12
N LYS A 102 -36.41 -2.08 -34.40
CA LYS A 102 -37.33 -1.63 -35.44
C LYS A 102 -37.47 -2.70 -36.49
N VAL A 103 -38.70 -2.94 -36.93
CA VAL A 103 -39.00 -3.74 -38.12
C VAL A 103 -39.69 -2.83 -39.13
N GLY A 104 -39.04 -2.64 -40.29
CA GLY A 104 -39.40 -1.58 -41.23
C GLY A 104 -39.25 -0.19 -40.62
N ARG A 105 -40.37 0.54 -40.48
CA ARG A 105 -40.42 1.87 -39.84
C ARG A 105 -40.94 1.83 -38.40
N ALA A 106 -41.56 0.73 -37.98
CA ALA A 106 -42.17 0.61 -36.65
C ALA A 106 -41.14 0.22 -35.59
N VAL A 107 -41.24 0.82 -34.40
CA VAL A 107 -40.53 0.34 -33.21
C VAL A 107 -41.36 -0.80 -32.64
N VAL A 108 -40.81 -2.01 -32.65
CA VAL A 108 -41.51 -3.20 -32.13
C VAL A 108 -41.14 -3.48 -30.69
N TRP A 109 -39.95 -3.04 -30.26
CA TRP A 109 -39.49 -3.21 -28.89
C TRP A 109 -38.43 -2.16 -28.54
N LYS A 110 -38.39 -1.77 -27.27
CA LYS A 110 -37.35 -0.89 -26.72
C LYS A 110 -37.13 -1.18 -25.23
N GLU A 111 -35.89 -1.05 -24.79
CA GLU A 111 -35.53 -1.04 -23.37
C GLU A 111 -34.48 0.03 -23.09
N SER A 112 -34.47 0.51 -21.85
CA SER A 112 -33.53 1.51 -21.34
C SER A 112 -33.07 1.07 -19.96
N ILE A 113 -31.84 0.58 -19.87
CA ILE A 113 -31.23 0.05 -18.65
C ILE A 113 -30.29 1.13 -18.08
N LYS A 114 -30.41 1.43 -16.80
CA LYS A 114 -29.44 2.30 -16.12
C LYS A 114 -28.14 1.51 -15.91
N LEU A 115 -27.03 2.02 -16.44
CA LEU A 115 -25.71 1.46 -16.18
C LEU A 115 -25.20 2.06 -14.88
N ASP A 116 -24.97 1.23 -13.85
CA ASP A 116 -24.48 1.69 -12.55
C ASP A 116 -23.42 0.74 -12.00
N PHE A 117 -22.25 0.78 -12.62
CA PHE A 117 -21.07 0.00 -12.22
C PHE A 117 -20.52 0.56 -10.91
N LEU A 118 -20.28 -0.27 -9.90
CA LEU A 118 -19.65 0.17 -8.65
C LEU A 118 -18.17 -0.21 -8.68
N PRO A 119 -17.24 0.70 -8.35
CA PRO A 119 -15.81 0.41 -8.41
C PRO A 119 -15.37 -0.81 -7.60
N TRP A 120 -16.08 -1.13 -6.52
CA TRP A 120 -15.79 -2.26 -5.63
C TRP A 120 -16.54 -3.55 -5.98
N ASN A 121 -17.44 -3.56 -6.97
CA ASN A 121 -18.13 -4.78 -7.36
C ASN A 121 -17.14 -5.82 -7.91
N HIS A 122 -17.45 -7.11 -7.65
CA HIS A 122 -16.68 -8.27 -8.13
C HIS A 122 -15.21 -8.32 -7.70
N LYS A 123 -14.85 -7.56 -6.66
CA LYS A 123 -13.53 -7.55 -6.05
C LYS A 123 -13.60 -8.10 -4.63
N GLU A 124 -12.49 -8.64 -4.17
CA GLU A 124 -12.31 -8.97 -2.77
C GLU A 124 -12.02 -7.68 -1.97
N MET A 125 -12.60 -7.57 -0.78
CA MET A 125 -12.42 -6.40 0.08
C MET A 125 -11.14 -6.55 0.90
N LEU A 126 -10.30 -5.51 0.92
CA LEU A 126 -8.96 -5.58 1.51
C LEU A 126 -9.01 -5.72 3.03
N VAL A 127 -9.90 -4.99 3.72
CA VAL A 127 -9.97 -5.03 5.19
C VAL A 127 -10.40 -6.41 5.68
N PRO A 128 -11.52 -7.01 5.20
CA PRO A 128 -11.86 -8.39 5.55
C PRO A 128 -10.76 -9.41 5.19
N PHE A 129 -10.08 -9.24 4.06
CA PHE A 129 -8.96 -10.10 3.65
C PHE A 129 -7.81 -10.07 4.68
N ILE A 130 -7.41 -8.87 5.13
CA ILE A 130 -6.35 -8.69 6.15
C ILE A 130 -6.82 -9.23 7.50
N GLU A 131 -8.04 -8.87 7.93
CA GLU A 131 -8.61 -9.33 9.20
C GLU A 131 -8.67 -10.86 9.27
N GLN A 132 -8.98 -11.53 8.16
CA GLN A 132 -8.97 -12.98 8.07
C GLN A 132 -7.56 -13.56 8.29
N GLN A 133 -6.53 -12.98 7.67
CA GLN A 133 -5.14 -13.41 7.90
C GLN A 133 -4.75 -13.25 9.37
N VAL A 134 -5.03 -12.08 9.95
CA VAL A 134 -4.72 -11.77 11.36
C VAL A 134 -5.48 -12.69 12.31
N GLN A 135 -6.74 -13.02 12.01
CA GLN A 135 -7.53 -13.92 12.84
C GLN A 135 -6.98 -15.36 12.84
N ILE A 136 -6.55 -15.86 11.68
CA ILE A 136 -6.07 -17.24 11.53
C ILE A 136 -4.62 -17.38 12.02
N HIS A 137 -3.77 -16.40 11.74
CA HIS A 137 -2.31 -16.52 11.92
C HIS A 137 -1.74 -15.61 13.01
N HIS A 138 -2.56 -14.72 13.59
CA HIS A 138 -2.13 -13.65 14.51
C HIS A 138 -1.13 -12.66 13.90
N ARG A 139 -0.96 -12.67 12.57
CA ARG A 139 -0.13 -11.78 11.77
C ARG A 139 -0.56 -11.83 10.31
N VAL A 140 -0.08 -10.89 9.50
CA VAL A 140 -0.14 -10.98 8.04
C VAL A 140 0.99 -11.91 7.57
N MET A 141 0.64 -12.92 6.77
CA MET A 141 1.61 -13.92 6.27
C MET A 141 2.14 -13.56 4.88
N ASP A 142 1.29 -12.96 4.06
CA ASP A 142 1.57 -12.50 2.71
C ASP A 142 1.12 -11.04 2.59
N ASP A 143 2.03 -10.16 2.18
CA ASP A 143 1.80 -8.73 1.98
C ASP A 143 1.18 -8.42 0.60
N ALA A 144 0.81 -9.45 -0.17
CA ALA A 144 0.04 -9.31 -1.40
C ALA A 144 -1.39 -8.88 -1.08
N LEU A 145 -1.88 -7.87 -1.79
CA LEU A 145 -3.24 -7.40 -1.66
C LEU A 145 -4.09 -7.82 -2.86
N PRO A 146 -5.40 -8.06 -2.69
CA PRO A 146 -6.28 -8.39 -3.80
C PRO A 146 -6.32 -7.32 -4.91
N ASP A 147 -5.93 -6.08 -4.60
CA ASP A 147 -5.85 -4.99 -5.58
C ASP A 147 -4.49 -4.87 -6.28
N ASP A 148 -3.54 -5.79 -6.07
CA ASP A 148 -2.22 -5.77 -6.72
C ASP A 148 -2.32 -5.69 -8.25
N GLU A 149 -3.32 -6.34 -8.85
CA GLU A 149 -3.56 -6.27 -10.31
C GLU A 149 -3.95 -4.86 -10.79
N TYR A 150 -4.43 -3.99 -9.90
CA TYR A 150 -4.79 -2.59 -10.16
C TYR A 150 -3.60 -1.65 -10.03
N VAL A 151 -2.62 -2.01 -9.21
CA VAL A 151 -1.49 -1.16 -8.88
C VAL A 151 -0.28 -1.47 -9.75
N TYR A 152 0.00 -2.75 -9.99
CA TYR A 152 1.21 -3.19 -10.69
C TYR A 152 0.92 -3.59 -12.14
N SER A 153 1.87 -3.31 -13.02
CA SER A 153 1.79 -3.58 -14.46
C SER A 153 3.08 -4.26 -14.96
N ASP A 154 3.09 -4.74 -16.20
CA ASP A 154 4.31 -5.31 -16.81
C ASP A 154 5.49 -4.30 -16.84
N HIS A 155 5.20 -3.00 -16.84
CA HIS A 155 6.20 -1.93 -16.84
C HIS A 155 6.57 -1.46 -15.43
N HIS A 156 5.75 -1.81 -14.42
CA HIS A 156 5.89 -1.41 -13.03
C HIS A 156 5.63 -2.62 -12.13
N PRO A 157 6.64 -3.47 -11.93
CA PRO A 157 6.49 -4.69 -11.16
C PRO A 157 6.16 -4.39 -9.70
N ARG A 158 5.65 -5.41 -9.00
CA ARG A 158 5.37 -5.34 -7.56
C ARG A 158 6.63 -4.95 -6.78
N VAL A 159 6.48 -3.92 -5.95
CA VAL A 159 7.49 -3.47 -4.97
C VAL A 159 7.05 -3.85 -3.57
N ALA A 160 7.95 -3.76 -2.60
CA ALA A 160 7.63 -3.98 -1.19
C ALA A 160 6.47 -3.07 -0.75
N ALA A 161 5.52 -3.61 0.01
CA ALA A 161 4.39 -2.85 0.54
C ALA A 161 4.88 -1.62 1.36
N GLY A 162 4.23 -0.47 1.16
CA GLY A 162 4.63 0.82 1.72
C GLY A 162 5.80 1.54 1.03
N TYR A 163 6.56 0.88 0.13
CA TYR A 163 7.69 1.50 -0.56
C TYR A 163 7.27 2.69 -1.44
N ALA A 164 6.21 2.48 -2.22
CA ALA A 164 5.74 3.40 -3.24
C ALA A 164 5.32 4.75 -2.65
N ASP A 165 4.73 4.76 -1.46
CA ASP A 165 4.22 5.99 -0.83
C ASP A 165 5.35 6.93 -0.40
N ARG A 166 6.57 6.41 -0.20
CA ARG A 166 7.72 7.17 0.29
C ARG A 166 8.72 7.59 -0.77
N HIS A 167 8.83 6.84 -1.86
CA HIS A 167 9.91 7.00 -2.83
C HIS A 167 9.44 7.48 -4.20
N LEU A 168 8.12 7.52 -4.44
CA LEU A 168 7.59 8.03 -5.69
C LEU A 168 7.14 9.48 -5.50
N ASP A 169 7.95 10.39 -6.04
CA ASP A 169 7.62 11.81 -6.17
C ASP A 169 6.46 11.98 -7.14
N ASP A 170 5.27 12.19 -6.56
CA ASP A 170 4.07 12.46 -7.33
C ASP A 170 3.63 13.90 -7.14
N VAL A 171 3.49 14.62 -8.25
CA VAL A 171 2.78 15.91 -8.25
C VAL A 171 1.29 15.61 -8.33
N PRO A 172 0.50 15.83 -7.27
CA PRO A 172 -0.92 15.54 -7.30
C PRO A 172 -1.63 16.43 -8.32
N THR A 173 -2.75 15.93 -8.85
CA THR A 173 -3.59 16.73 -9.75
C THR A 173 -4.02 18.04 -9.04
N PRO A 174 -3.81 19.24 -9.62
CA PRO A 174 -4.14 20.49 -8.95
C PRO A 174 -5.62 20.60 -8.54
N PHE A 175 -5.88 21.21 -7.38
CA PHE A 175 -7.22 21.42 -6.80
C PHE A 175 -8.01 20.13 -6.46
N PHE A 176 -7.37 18.97 -6.55
CA PHE A 176 -8.02 17.69 -6.39
C PHE A 176 -8.56 17.46 -4.97
N SER A 177 -7.74 17.76 -3.96
CA SER A 177 -8.09 17.67 -2.54
C SER A 177 -9.37 18.45 -2.19
N ARG A 178 -9.53 19.67 -2.73
CA ARG A 178 -10.76 20.49 -2.56
C ARG A 178 -11.99 19.81 -3.18
N LYS A 179 -11.85 19.22 -4.38
CA LYS A 179 -12.93 18.50 -5.05
C LYS A 179 -13.36 17.28 -4.22
N LEU A 180 -12.40 16.49 -3.76
CA LEU A 180 -12.64 15.31 -2.94
C LEU A 180 -13.33 15.67 -1.63
N LEU A 181 -12.88 16.73 -0.94
CA LEU A 181 -13.54 17.21 0.29
C LEU A 181 -15.00 17.58 0.06
N ASN A 182 -15.33 18.29 -1.02
CA ASN A 182 -16.71 18.63 -1.35
C ASN A 182 -17.56 17.38 -1.66
N ARG A 183 -16.98 16.35 -2.29
CA ARG A 183 -17.65 15.06 -2.50
C ARG A 183 -17.91 14.35 -1.19
N PHE A 184 -16.90 14.27 -0.34
CA PHE A 184 -16.98 13.60 0.94
C PHE A 184 -18.00 14.29 1.85
N ALA A 185 -17.95 15.62 1.98
CA ALA A 185 -18.96 16.39 2.74
C ALA A 185 -20.39 16.13 2.24
N LYS A 186 -20.58 16.02 0.92
CA LYS A 186 -21.89 15.65 0.36
C LYS A 186 -22.30 14.21 0.71
N GLN A 187 -21.35 13.28 0.73
CA GLN A 187 -21.59 11.91 1.14
C GLN A 187 -22.03 11.84 2.61
N LEU A 188 -21.38 12.59 3.51
CA LEU A 188 -21.74 12.64 4.94
C LEU A 188 -23.23 12.96 5.14
N HIS A 189 -23.76 13.97 4.45
CA HIS A 189 -25.16 14.37 4.59
C HIS A 189 -26.15 13.50 3.80
N HIS A 190 -25.67 12.80 2.77
CA HIS A 190 -26.50 11.97 1.90
C HIS A 190 -25.77 10.67 1.54
N PRO A 191 -25.65 9.70 2.46
CA PRO A 191 -24.83 8.49 2.28
C PRO A 191 -25.53 7.45 1.40
N THR A 192 -25.70 7.79 0.12
CA THR A 192 -26.31 6.94 -0.90
C THR A 192 -25.22 6.22 -1.71
N ILE A 193 -25.58 5.13 -2.40
CA ILE A 193 -24.68 4.45 -3.35
C ILE A 193 -24.07 5.46 -4.35
N LYS A 194 -24.86 6.44 -4.82
CA LYS A 194 -24.41 7.44 -5.79
C LYS A 194 -23.34 8.38 -5.25
N THR A 195 -23.48 8.85 -4.00
CA THR A 195 -22.52 9.77 -3.38
C THR A 195 -21.27 9.03 -2.95
N ARG A 196 -21.42 7.83 -2.34
CA ARG A 196 -20.31 6.94 -2.00
C ARG A 196 -19.46 6.58 -3.22
N LYS A 197 -20.11 6.18 -4.32
CA LYS A 197 -19.43 5.93 -5.60
C LYS A 197 -18.65 7.15 -6.08
N ALA A 198 -19.26 8.35 -6.05
CA ALA A 198 -18.60 9.55 -6.54
C ALA A 198 -17.37 9.94 -5.70
N THR A 199 -17.40 9.76 -4.38
CA THR A 199 -16.22 9.95 -3.52
C THR A 199 -15.18 8.87 -3.78
N TYR A 200 -15.60 7.62 -3.86
CA TYR A 200 -14.71 6.47 -4.11
C TYR A 200 -13.95 6.62 -5.43
N GLU A 201 -14.65 6.98 -6.51
CA GLU A 201 -14.05 7.25 -7.82
C GLU A 201 -13.04 8.39 -7.78
N ASP A 202 -13.28 9.43 -6.96
CA ASP A 202 -12.28 10.48 -6.74
C ASP A 202 -11.09 9.90 -5.92
N ILE A 203 -11.30 9.13 -4.85
CA ILE A 203 -10.18 8.56 -4.07
C ILE A 203 -9.24 7.74 -4.95
N ILE A 204 -9.77 6.85 -5.81
CA ILE A 204 -8.96 5.95 -6.65
C ILE A 204 -8.42 6.59 -7.92
N PHE A 205 -8.76 7.85 -8.22
CA PHE A 205 -8.33 8.53 -9.44
C PHE A 205 -6.84 8.89 -9.42
N ASP A 206 -6.29 9.13 -8.24
CA ASP A 206 -4.88 9.43 -8.00
C ASP A 206 -4.43 8.73 -6.72
N ARG A 207 -3.11 8.58 -6.50
CA ARG A 207 -2.62 7.98 -5.25
C ARG A 207 -2.90 8.91 -4.08
N PHE A 208 -3.76 8.51 -3.16
CA PHE A 208 -4.08 9.26 -1.95
C PHE A 208 -2.83 9.62 -1.14
N ALA A 209 -1.81 8.75 -1.13
CA ALA A 209 -0.49 9.04 -0.55
C ALA A 209 0.09 10.41 -1.00
N SER A 210 -0.08 10.77 -2.28
CA SER A 210 0.47 12.01 -2.86
C SER A 210 -0.26 13.31 -2.46
N TYR A 211 -1.51 13.23 -1.99
CA TYR A 211 -2.32 14.41 -1.66
C TYR A 211 -3.01 14.32 -0.28
N GLY A 212 -2.76 13.25 0.48
CA GLY A 212 -3.40 12.96 1.76
C GLY A 212 -3.14 14.07 2.79
N GLY A 213 -1.92 14.58 2.86
CA GLY A 213 -1.57 15.71 3.73
C GLY A 213 -2.41 16.96 3.43
N GLU A 214 -2.46 17.39 2.17
CA GLU A 214 -3.27 18.55 1.76
C GLU A 214 -4.77 18.32 2.00
N PHE A 215 -5.26 17.09 1.78
CA PHE A 215 -6.65 16.75 2.06
C PHE A 215 -6.97 16.89 3.55
N ILE A 216 -6.12 16.39 4.44
CA ILE A 216 -6.32 16.47 5.89
C ILE A 216 -6.31 17.91 6.38
N GLU A 217 -5.37 18.74 5.94
CA GLU A 217 -5.36 20.16 6.31
C GLU A 217 -6.68 20.86 5.95
N ARG A 218 -7.31 20.46 4.84
CA ARG A 218 -8.61 20.99 4.43
C ARG A 218 -9.77 20.37 5.21
N LEU A 219 -9.68 19.10 5.54
CA LEU A 219 -10.66 18.38 6.37
C LEU A 219 -10.77 19.03 7.75
N GLU A 220 -9.64 19.28 8.41
CA GLU A 220 -9.56 19.94 9.73
C GLU A 220 -10.21 21.35 9.68
N LYS A 221 -9.99 22.10 8.61
CA LYS A 221 -10.58 23.45 8.41
C LYS A 221 -12.07 23.41 8.11
N ALA A 222 -12.60 22.30 7.59
CA ALA A 222 -13.99 22.19 7.19
C ALA A 222 -14.95 21.96 8.37
N ASN A 223 -14.42 21.55 9.54
CA ASN A 223 -15.18 21.31 10.77
C ASN A 223 -16.45 20.46 10.52
N LEU A 224 -16.27 19.32 9.86
CA LEU A 224 -17.34 18.40 9.52
C LEU A 224 -17.81 17.63 10.77
N ASP A 225 -19.04 17.13 10.73
CA ASP A 225 -19.60 16.33 11.83
C ASP A 225 -18.83 15.02 12.04
N GLU A 226 -18.27 14.87 13.23
CA GLU A 226 -17.40 13.76 13.60
C GLU A 226 -18.11 12.40 13.53
N ALA A 227 -19.37 12.32 13.97
CA ALA A 227 -20.13 11.08 13.97
C ALA A 227 -20.45 10.62 12.53
N LEU A 228 -20.78 11.57 11.65
CA LEU A 228 -20.96 11.26 10.22
C LEU A 228 -19.65 10.84 9.56
N MET A 229 -18.54 11.51 9.87
CA MET A 229 -17.22 11.13 9.36
C MET A 229 -16.85 9.71 9.77
N GLN A 230 -17.06 9.37 11.04
CA GLN A 230 -16.81 8.03 11.57
C GLN A 230 -17.68 6.98 10.87
N GLN A 231 -18.98 7.23 10.72
CA GLN A 231 -19.90 6.31 10.05
C GLN A 231 -19.47 6.02 8.61
N GLU A 232 -19.12 7.06 7.84
CA GLU A 232 -18.74 6.89 6.44
C GLU A 232 -17.33 6.32 6.27
N ALA A 233 -16.39 6.61 7.18
CA ALA A 233 -15.07 5.99 7.18
C ALA A 233 -15.17 4.48 7.44
N VAL A 234 -15.97 4.05 8.42
CA VAL A 234 -16.22 2.63 8.69
C VAL A 234 -16.87 1.94 7.49
N TRP A 235 -17.87 2.59 6.88
CA TRP A 235 -18.50 2.06 5.67
C TRP A 235 -17.47 1.88 4.54
N LEU A 236 -16.58 2.85 4.34
CA LEU A 236 -15.52 2.75 3.33
C LEU A 236 -14.57 1.60 3.62
N LEU A 237 -14.15 1.39 4.88
CA LEU A 237 -13.30 0.25 5.25
C LEU A 237 -13.96 -1.10 4.94
N GLU A 238 -15.26 -1.23 5.14
CA GLU A 238 -16.02 -2.46 4.84
C GLU A 238 -16.16 -2.73 3.33
N HIS A 239 -16.04 -1.70 2.49
CA HIS A 239 -16.26 -1.78 1.04
C HIS A 239 -15.01 -1.40 0.22
N ALA A 240 -13.84 -1.34 0.87
CA ALA A 240 -12.59 -0.95 0.24
C ALA A 240 -11.98 -2.12 -0.54
N ALA A 241 -12.23 -2.14 -1.85
CA ALA A 241 -11.53 -2.98 -2.82
C ALA A 241 -10.19 -2.40 -3.35
N HIS A 242 -9.77 -1.22 -2.92
CA HIS A 242 -8.53 -0.57 -3.36
C HIS A 242 -7.82 0.07 -2.17
N ARG A 243 -6.50 -0.05 -2.11
CA ARG A 243 -5.67 0.38 -0.98
C ARG A 243 -5.77 1.88 -0.69
N GLU A 244 -5.92 2.70 -1.72
CA GLU A 244 -6.09 4.16 -1.55
C GLU A 244 -7.38 4.50 -0.80
N VAL A 245 -8.44 3.68 -0.92
CA VAL A 245 -9.67 3.84 -0.13
C VAL A 245 -9.47 3.45 1.33
N VAL A 246 -8.67 2.41 1.60
CA VAL A 246 -8.29 2.04 2.98
C VAL A 246 -7.49 3.17 3.62
N LYS A 247 -6.45 3.68 2.95
CA LYS A 247 -5.63 4.81 3.41
C LYS A 247 -6.48 6.04 3.72
N PHE A 248 -7.37 6.42 2.80
CA PHE A 248 -8.32 7.51 2.97
C PHE A 248 -9.21 7.30 4.21
N ALA A 249 -9.83 6.13 4.32
CA ALA A 249 -10.79 5.86 5.37
C ALA A 249 -10.12 5.80 6.76
N VAL A 250 -8.93 5.21 6.86
CA VAL A 250 -8.13 5.21 8.09
C VAL A 250 -7.76 6.63 8.50
N MET A 251 -7.29 7.46 7.56
CA MET A 251 -6.91 8.85 7.87
C MET A 251 -8.11 9.70 8.29
N VAL A 252 -9.27 9.56 7.64
CA VAL A 252 -10.50 10.24 8.08
C VAL A 252 -10.92 9.77 9.47
N LEU A 253 -10.90 8.46 9.73
CA LEU A 253 -11.27 7.89 11.02
C LEU A 253 -10.35 8.40 12.14
N GLY A 254 -9.05 8.57 11.87
CA GLY A 254 -8.08 9.15 12.78
C GLY A 254 -8.35 10.61 13.19
N HIS A 255 -9.17 11.34 12.41
CA HIS A 255 -9.64 12.69 12.75
C HIS A 255 -10.99 12.68 13.48
N THR A 256 -11.36 11.53 14.02
CA THR A 256 -12.50 11.31 14.92
C THR A 256 -11.99 10.58 16.17
N ASN A 257 -12.83 10.47 17.19
CA ASN A 257 -12.62 9.56 18.31
C ASN A 257 -12.71 8.10 17.86
N CYS A 258 -11.58 7.55 17.42
CA CYS A 258 -11.48 6.19 16.89
C CYS A 258 -11.09 5.14 17.95
N GLU A 259 -11.12 5.49 19.24
CA GLU A 259 -10.94 4.56 20.37
C GLU A 259 -11.74 3.24 20.23
N PRO A 260 -13.02 3.25 19.83
CA PRO A 260 -13.79 2.01 19.66
C PRO A 260 -13.29 1.10 18.52
N PHE A 261 -12.46 1.64 17.61
CA PHE A 261 -11.96 0.95 16.42
C PHE A 261 -10.49 0.57 16.52
N LYS A 262 -9.84 0.82 17.67
CA LYS A 262 -8.39 0.61 17.83
C LYS A 262 -7.93 -0.82 17.52
N GLU A 263 -8.70 -1.84 17.89
CA GLU A 263 -8.36 -3.23 17.60
C GLU A 263 -8.41 -3.52 16.10
N ARG A 264 -9.43 -2.99 15.42
CA ARG A 264 -9.59 -3.09 13.97
C ARG A 264 -8.50 -2.34 13.23
N LEU A 265 -8.17 -1.13 13.67
CA LEU A 265 -7.05 -0.34 13.18
C LEU A 265 -5.73 -1.10 13.34
N CYS A 266 -5.48 -1.70 14.51
CA CYS A 266 -4.30 -2.55 14.70
C CYS A 266 -4.26 -3.75 13.76
N ALA A 267 -5.39 -4.42 13.49
CA ALA A 267 -5.42 -5.52 12.53
C ALA A 267 -5.05 -5.06 11.11
N ILE A 268 -5.59 -3.92 10.67
CA ILE A 268 -5.23 -3.28 9.39
C ILE A 268 -3.73 -2.92 9.38
N GLY A 269 -3.22 -2.35 10.48
CA GLY A 269 -1.84 -1.86 10.61
C GLY A 269 -0.78 -2.96 10.65
N MET A 270 -1.16 -4.22 10.86
CA MET A 270 -0.27 -5.37 10.73
C MET A 270 0.18 -5.62 9.28
N HIS A 271 -0.46 -4.96 8.30
CA HIS A 271 -0.04 -4.97 6.91
C HIS A 271 0.83 -3.74 6.61
N GLU A 272 2.03 -3.96 6.07
CA GLU A 272 3.05 -2.92 5.83
C GLU A 272 2.53 -1.70 5.04
N GLU A 273 1.65 -1.94 4.05
CA GLU A 273 1.01 -0.90 3.23
C GLU A 273 0.18 0.12 4.05
N PHE A 274 -0.34 -0.27 5.21
CA PHE A 274 -1.28 0.54 5.99
C PHE A 274 -0.72 0.97 7.36
N THR A 275 0.41 0.44 7.79
CA THR A 275 0.97 0.67 9.12
C THR A 275 1.12 2.16 9.44
N GLU A 276 1.65 2.96 8.51
CA GLU A 276 1.85 4.41 8.69
C GLU A 276 0.53 5.15 8.91
N TYR A 277 -0.45 4.90 8.06
CA TYR A 277 -1.77 5.49 8.14
C TYR A 277 -2.48 5.13 9.44
N VAL A 278 -2.34 3.87 9.87
CA VAL A 278 -2.91 3.38 11.13
C VAL A 278 -2.23 4.04 12.32
N ILE A 279 -0.90 4.13 12.36
CA ILE A 279 -0.20 4.80 13.46
C ILE A 279 -0.63 6.25 13.57
N SER A 280 -0.71 6.97 12.43
CA SER A 280 -1.21 8.35 12.40
C SER A 280 -2.63 8.46 12.97
N ALA A 281 -3.51 7.52 12.62
CA ALA A 281 -4.87 7.48 13.16
C ALA A 281 -4.91 7.17 14.66
N LEU A 282 -4.07 6.25 15.14
CA LEU A 282 -3.97 5.90 16.56
C LEU A 282 -3.45 7.09 17.39
N LEU A 283 -2.38 7.74 16.94
CA LEU A 283 -1.78 8.90 17.61
C LEU A 283 -2.79 10.05 17.80
N ARG A 284 -3.69 10.24 16.83
CA ARG A 284 -4.66 11.34 16.83
C ARG A 284 -5.98 11.00 17.53
N GLY A 285 -6.52 9.80 17.29
CA GLY A 285 -7.90 9.47 17.63
C GLY A 285 -8.08 8.48 18.77
N THR A 286 -7.00 8.00 19.40
CA THR A 286 -7.06 7.04 20.52
C THR A 286 -6.39 7.56 21.79
N ARG A 287 -6.70 6.92 22.92
CA ARG A 287 -6.04 7.13 24.20
C ARG A 287 -4.87 6.15 24.33
N GLU A 288 -3.75 6.63 24.84
CA GLU A 288 -2.56 5.81 25.08
C GLU A 288 -2.14 5.00 23.83
N PRO A 289 -1.76 5.67 22.72
CA PRO A 289 -1.42 4.98 21.48
C PRO A 289 -0.14 4.14 21.59
N ASN A 290 0.77 4.46 22.51
CA ASN A 290 2.11 3.88 22.56
C ASN A 290 2.14 2.34 22.67
N PRO A 291 1.37 1.66 23.55
CA PRO A 291 1.29 0.20 23.58
C PRO A 291 0.78 -0.42 22.27
N LEU A 292 -0.12 0.27 21.56
CA LEU A 292 -0.64 -0.19 20.26
C LEU A 292 0.44 -0.08 19.19
N ILE A 293 1.18 1.03 19.16
CA ILE A 293 2.32 1.23 18.26
C ILE A 293 3.42 0.20 18.54
N TRP A 294 3.69 -0.11 19.80
CA TRP A 294 4.67 -1.14 20.16
C TRP A 294 4.26 -2.53 19.65
N LYS A 295 2.99 -2.90 19.82
CA LYS A 295 2.43 -4.13 19.26
C LYS A 295 2.56 -4.16 17.73
N LEU A 296 2.29 -3.05 17.05
CA LEU A 296 2.49 -2.94 15.61
C LEU A 296 3.96 -3.15 15.24
N ALA A 297 4.90 -2.45 15.88
CA ALA A 297 6.34 -2.55 15.64
C ALA A 297 6.89 -3.99 15.78
N GLN A 298 6.26 -4.82 16.61
CA GLN A 298 6.59 -6.24 16.77
C GLN A 298 5.99 -7.14 15.68
N SER A 299 4.91 -6.70 15.03
CA SER A 299 4.17 -7.47 14.02
C SER A 299 4.65 -7.27 12.58
N VAL A 300 5.23 -6.10 12.28
CA VAL A 300 5.74 -5.74 10.95
C VAL A 300 7.26 -5.93 10.87
N GLN A 301 7.77 -6.08 9.66
CA GLN A 301 9.18 -6.34 9.36
C GLN A 301 9.74 -5.48 8.22
N GLY A 302 8.93 -4.71 7.49
CA GLY A 302 9.36 -3.90 6.36
C GLY A 302 9.25 -2.40 6.62
N TRP A 303 8.70 -1.67 5.65
CA TRP A 303 8.51 -0.23 5.71
C TRP A 303 7.59 0.22 6.86
N GLY A 304 6.60 -0.58 7.21
CA GLY A 304 5.76 -0.37 8.39
C GLY A 304 6.56 -0.45 9.69
N LYS A 305 7.58 -1.31 9.78
CA LYS A 305 8.41 -1.42 10.99
C LYS A 305 9.22 -0.16 11.24
N ILE A 306 9.78 0.40 10.16
CA ILE A 306 10.52 1.66 10.23
C ILE A 306 9.62 2.74 10.83
N GLU A 307 8.40 2.90 10.30
CA GLU A 307 7.46 3.89 10.79
C GLU A 307 7.05 3.63 12.24
N ALA A 308 6.70 2.39 12.58
CA ALA A 308 6.32 2.01 13.92
C ALA A 308 7.42 2.32 14.94
N VAL A 309 8.69 2.03 14.63
CA VAL A 309 9.82 2.35 15.50
C VAL A 309 10.07 3.86 15.58
N VAL A 310 9.90 4.60 14.48
CA VAL A 310 10.03 6.07 14.45
C VAL A 310 8.98 6.75 15.32
N GLN A 311 7.76 6.21 15.40
CA GLN A 311 6.69 6.79 16.23
C GLN A 311 6.63 6.20 17.66
N LEU A 312 7.26 5.06 17.91
CA LEU A 312 7.26 4.41 19.23
C LEU A 312 8.01 5.23 20.28
N GLU A 313 7.37 5.52 21.40
CA GLU A 313 8.03 6.13 22.56
C GLU A 313 8.67 5.04 23.43
N ALA A 314 9.97 5.21 23.73
CA ALA A 314 10.73 4.30 24.59
C ALA A 314 10.47 4.54 26.09
N ALA A 315 9.19 4.53 26.47
CA ALA A 315 8.71 4.92 27.79
C ALA A 315 9.07 3.94 28.92
N THR A 316 9.43 2.69 28.59
CA THR A 316 9.74 1.65 29.57
C THR A 316 11.11 1.01 29.30
N PRO A 317 11.79 0.47 30.32
CA PRO A 317 13.02 -0.30 30.14
C PRO A 317 12.84 -1.50 29.20
N GLU A 318 11.64 -2.09 29.18
CA GLU A 318 11.30 -3.19 28.28
C GLU A 318 11.30 -2.76 26.81
N ILE A 319 10.69 -1.61 26.49
CA ILE A 319 10.70 -1.07 25.13
C ILE A 319 12.12 -0.70 24.72
N LYS A 320 12.90 -0.07 25.60
CA LYS A 320 14.33 0.25 25.33
C LYS A 320 15.13 -1.01 25.02
N ARG A 321 15.01 -2.06 25.85
CA ARG A 321 15.67 -3.34 25.60
C ARG A 321 15.22 -3.96 24.28
N TRP A 322 13.92 -3.92 23.98
CA TRP A 322 13.39 -4.45 22.73
C TRP A 322 13.96 -3.70 21.51
N LEU A 323 14.06 -2.36 21.57
CA LEU A 323 14.67 -1.56 20.51
C LEU A 323 16.13 -1.97 20.27
N LEU A 324 16.91 -2.17 21.33
CA LEU A 324 18.33 -2.55 21.24
C LEU A 324 18.55 -4.00 20.79
N THR A 325 17.55 -4.87 20.88
CA THR A 325 17.70 -6.32 20.60
C THR A 325 16.97 -6.78 19.34
N LYS A 326 15.78 -6.23 19.08
CA LYS A 326 14.83 -6.67 18.04
C LYS A 326 14.31 -5.54 17.15
N GLY A 327 14.46 -4.29 17.58
CA GLY A 327 13.93 -3.12 16.88
C GLY A 327 14.50 -2.93 15.47
N CYS A 328 15.78 -3.28 15.25
CA CYS A 328 16.43 -3.13 13.96
C CYS A 328 16.29 -4.35 13.03
N GLU A 329 15.70 -5.47 13.46
CA GLU A 329 15.45 -6.65 12.61
C GLU A 329 14.40 -6.28 11.56
N SER A 330 14.75 -6.23 10.26
CA SER A 330 13.86 -5.76 9.19
C SER A 330 14.24 -6.40 7.86
N THR A 331 13.27 -6.63 6.98
CA THR A 331 13.46 -7.06 5.58
C THR A 331 14.00 -5.95 4.70
N VAL A 332 13.86 -4.69 5.15
CA VAL A 332 14.45 -3.52 4.50
C VAL A 332 15.72 -3.15 5.27
N GLN A 333 16.86 -3.16 4.56
CA GLN A 333 18.11 -2.63 5.10
C GLN A 333 18.02 -1.10 5.16
N HIS A 334 18.23 -0.54 6.35
CA HIS A 334 18.04 0.89 6.57
C HIS A 334 18.87 1.36 7.78
N GLY A 335 19.99 2.04 7.56
CA GLY A 335 20.88 2.53 8.62
C GLY A 335 20.17 3.44 9.62
N TYR A 336 19.28 4.32 9.12
CA TYR A 336 18.48 5.20 9.98
C TYR A 336 17.57 4.45 10.98
N LEU A 337 17.05 3.25 10.64
CA LEU A 337 16.29 2.44 11.60
C LEU A 337 17.19 1.97 12.75
N ALA A 338 18.39 1.51 12.42
CA ALA A 338 19.37 1.06 13.41
C ALA A 338 19.78 2.23 14.33
N TYR A 339 20.06 3.39 13.76
CA TYR A 339 20.32 4.62 14.52
C TYR A 339 19.15 5.00 15.44
N THR A 340 17.91 4.99 14.91
CA THR A 340 16.71 5.29 15.71
C THR A 340 16.58 4.34 16.89
N CYS A 341 16.85 3.04 16.70
CA CYS A 341 16.87 2.05 17.78
C CYS A 341 17.98 2.34 18.80
N ALA A 342 19.17 2.73 18.34
CA ALA A 342 20.31 3.04 19.20
C ALA A 342 20.00 4.24 20.13
N VAL A 343 19.48 5.33 19.55
CA VAL A 343 19.15 6.55 20.28
C VAL A 343 18.00 6.30 21.26
N LYS A 344 16.86 5.79 20.77
CA LYS A 344 15.68 5.57 21.62
C LYS A 344 15.89 4.49 22.67
N GLY A 345 16.70 3.48 22.34
CA GLY A 345 17.08 2.41 23.26
C GLY A 345 18.14 2.83 24.29
N GLU A 346 18.74 4.02 24.16
CA GLU A 346 19.84 4.51 24.99
C GLU A 346 21.06 3.58 24.94
N LEU A 347 21.48 3.21 23.73
CA LEU A 347 22.55 2.23 23.50
C LEU A 347 23.84 2.56 24.26
N ALA A 348 24.26 3.82 24.24
CA ALA A 348 25.44 4.28 24.97
C ALA A 348 25.35 3.93 26.46
N SER A 349 24.22 4.24 27.10
CA SER A 349 23.96 3.94 28.51
C SER A 349 23.87 2.44 28.78
N ALA A 350 23.29 1.67 27.87
CA ALA A 350 23.21 0.22 27.98
C ALA A 350 24.60 -0.43 27.98
N LEU A 351 25.53 0.06 27.15
CA LEU A 351 26.91 -0.42 27.07
C LEU A 351 27.82 0.11 28.19
N MET A 352 27.39 1.12 28.96
CA MET A 352 28.12 1.59 30.15
C MET A 352 28.09 0.59 31.30
N GLN A 353 27.15 -0.34 31.31
CA GLN A 353 27.05 -1.35 32.35
C GLN A 353 28.28 -2.25 32.36
N GLU A 354 28.69 -2.67 33.57
CA GLU A 354 29.87 -3.54 33.74
C GLU A 354 29.70 -4.88 33.02
N THR A 355 28.48 -5.41 33.01
CA THR A 355 28.12 -6.63 32.29
C THR A 355 26.82 -6.42 31.53
N ILE A 356 26.68 -7.11 30.40
CA ILE A 356 25.47 -7.12 29.59
C ILE A 356 25.03 -8.54 29.26
N SER A 357 23.79 -8.71 28.83
CA SER A 357 23.31 -10.00 28.35
C SER A 357 23.82 -10.28 26.92
N LYS A 358 23.97 -11.57 26.57
CA LYS A 358 24.32 -11.98 25.20
C LYS A 358 23.34 -11.43 24.16
N GLU A 359 22.04 -11.46 24.46
CA GLU A 359 21.00 -10.91 23.58
C GLU A 359 21.21 -9.41 23.28
N LEU A 360 21.55 -8.62 24.30
CA LEU A 360 21.84 -7.19 24.15
C LEU A 360 23.13 -6.96 23.35
N TYR A 361 24.16 -7.78 23.58
CA TYR A 361 25.40 -7.73 22.80
C TYR A 361 25.13 -8.00 21.31
N ASP A 362 24.37 -9.05 20.99
CA ASP A 362 24.06 -9.42 19.61
C ASP A 362 23.22 -8.36 18.90
N GLY A 363 22.23 -7.79 19.62
CA GLY A 363 21.43 -6.68 19.13
C GLY A 363 22.25 -5.42 18.85
N THR A 364 23.17 -5.11 19.76
CA THR A 364 24.11 -3.99 19.58
C THR A 364 25.01 -4.21 18.37
N GLY A 365 25.54 -5.42 18.19
CA GLY A 365 26.36 -5.77 17.02
C GLY A 365 25.63 -5.52 15.71
N ARG A 366 24.35 -5.94 15.62
CA ARG A 366 23.49 -5.66 14.45
C ARG A 366 23.25 -4.17 14.22
N ILE A 367 23.07 -3.38 15.28
CA ILE A 367 22.89 -1.93 15.17
C ILE A 367 24.16 -1.28 14.61
N ILE A 368 25.33 -1.60 15.19
CA ILE A 368 26.63 -1.07 14.76
C ILE A 368 26.89 -1.45 13.30
N GLU A 369 26.72 -2.73 12.95
CA GLU A 369 26.94 -3.22 11.59
C GLU A 369 26.09 -2.45 10.58
N LYS A 370 24.79 -2.25 10.85
CA LYS A 370 23.90 -1.54 9.94
C LYS A 370 24.26 -0.06 9.77
N ILE A 371 24.69 0.61 10.84
CA ILE A 371 25.13 2.01 10.77
C ILE A 371 26.41 2.12 9.94
N LEU A 372 27.40 1.26 10.20
CA LEU A 372 28.67 1.26 9.46
C LEU A 372 28.48 0.90 7.97
N GLN A 373 27.55 0.00 7.64
CA GLN A 373 27.25 -0.37 6.26
C GLN A 373 26.54 0.73 5.48
N GLU A 374 25.70 1.55 6.14
CA GLU A 374 25.07 2.72 5.51
C GLU A 374 26.12 3.77 5.17
N GLY A 375 27.13 3.94 6.03
CA GLY A 375 28.27 4.84 5.80
C GLY A 375 27.92 6.33 5.91
N ASP A 376 26.73 6.67 6.43
CA ASP A 376 26.33 8.06 6.67
C ASP A 376 27.21 8.69 7.78
N PRO A 377 27.93 9.80 7.50
CA PRO A 377 28.87 10.40 8.44
C PRO A 377 28.25 10.77 9.79
N ASP A 378 27.02 11.31 9.80
CA ASP A 378 26.36 11.75 11.04
C ASP A 378 26.00 10.54 11.92
N LEU A 379 25.58 9.42 11.30
CA LEU A 379 25.27 8.19 12.03
C LEU A 379 26.52 7.51 12.59
N VAL A 380 27.61 7.54 11.83
CA VAL A 380 28.92 7.02 12.26
C VAL A 380 29.47 7.85 13.42
N ASP A 381 29.36 9.18 13.36
CA ASP A 381 29.82 10.07 14.42
C ASP A 381 29.11 9.80 15.75
N TYR A 382 27.81 9.49 15.73
CA TYR A 382 27.10 9.04 16.93
C TYR A 382 27.78 7.84 17.62
N LEU A 383 28.27 6.85 16.85
CA LEU A 383 28.96 5.68 17.40
C LEU A 383 30.31 6.04 18.05
N LEU A 384 31.02 7.01 17.49
CA LEU A 384 32.31 7.47 17.98
C LEU A 384 32.14 8.35 19.22
N GLU A 385 31.30 9.39 19.16
CA GLU A 385 31.15 10.40 20.22
C GLU A 385 30.71 9.82 21.56
N HIS A 386 29.98 8.70 21.52
CA HIS A 386 29.46 8.03 22.72
C HIS A 386 30.33 6.85 23.18
N ALA A 387 31.52 6.68 22.59
CA ALA A 387 32.43 5.55 22.82
C ALA A 387 31.73 4.18 22.66
N ILE A 388 30.73 4.09 21.77
CA ILE A 388 29.90 2.89 21.58
C ILE A 388 30.76 1.74 21.05
N LEU A 389 31.59 2.02 20.03
CA LEU A 389 32.49 1.02 19.44
C LEU A 389 33.48 0.47 20.48
N TYR A 390 34.13 1.37 21.24
CA TYR A 390 35.06 0.97 22.29
C TYR A 390 34.39 0.08 23.35
N ARG A 391 33.19 0.46 23.82
CA ARG A 391 32.45 -0.31 24.82
C ARG A 391 31.94 -1.65 24.27
N PHE A 392 31.46 -1.68 23.04
CA PHE A 392 31.07 -2.92 22.38
C PHE A 392 32.24 -3.92 22.30
N VAL A 393 33.42 -3.48 21.85
CA VAL A 393 34.64 -4.31 21.83
C VAL A 393 35.06 -4.74 23.24
N SER A 394 34.82 -3.90 24.26
CA SER A 394 35.08 -4.27 25.65
C SER A 394 34.28 -5.48 26.12
N HIS A 395 33.01 -5.55 25.71
CA HIS A 395 32.11 -6.66 26.04
C HIS A 395 32.38 -7.92 25.21
N ALA A 396 33.09 -7.79 24.09
CA ALA A 396 33.39 -8.90 23.19
C ALA A 396 34.25 -10.00 23.84
N ALA A 397 35.11 -9.66 24.81
CA ALA A 397 35.90 -10.66 25.54
C ALA A 397 35.04 -11.72 26.26
N VAL A 398 33.81 -11.35 26.65
CA VAL A 398 32.85 -12.26 27.29
C VAL A 398 31.91 -12.89 26.27
N HIS A 399 31.49 -12.12 25.26
CA HIS A 399 30.39 -12.52 24.39
C HIS A 399 30.77 -13.07 23.03
N CYS A 400 32.02 -12.88 22.57
CA CYS A 400 32.52 -13.44 21.31
C CYS A 400 32.83 -14.92 21.49
N ASN A 401 31.87 -15.78 21.11
CA ASN A 401 31.94 -17.21 21.34
C ASN A 401 31.60 -18.08 20.13
N ASN A 402 31.09 -17.48 19.05
CA ASN A 402 30.79 -18.17 17.79
C ASN A 402 31.30 -17.39 16.56
N GLU A 403 31.15 -18.00 15.37
CA GLU A 403 31.60 -17.41 14.10
C GLU A 403 30.85 -16.12 13.73
N GLU A 404 29.57 -15.98 14.10
CA GLU A 404 28.79 -14.77 13.84
C GLU A 404 29.32 -13.58 14.65
N ASP A 405 29.67 -13.81 15.91
CA ASP A 405 30.28 -12.81 16.78
C ASP A 405 31.64 -12.37 16.25
N TYR A 406 32.44 -13.36 15.83
CA TYR A 406 33.75 -13.11 15.23
C TYR A 406 33.61 -12.32 13.93
N HIS A 407 32.65 -12.67 13.07
CA HIS A 407 32.37 -11.94 11.85
C HIS A 407 32.05 -10.47 12.13
N ALA A 408 31.20 -10.17 13.13
CA ALA A 408 30.89 -8.79 13.51
C ALA A 408 32.15 -7.99 13.92
N LEU A 409 33.06 -8.61 14.69
CA LEU A 409 34.34 -8.00 15.05
C LEU A 409 35.24 -7.77 13.83
N MET A 410 35.25 -8.72 12.88
CA MET A 410 36.02 -8.59 11.63
C MET A 410 35.49 -7.48 10.72
N GLN A 411 34.17 -7.28 10.65
CA GLN A 411 33.58 -6.16 9.91
C GLN A 411 34.02 -4.83 10.53
N LEU A 412 33.97 -4.72 11.86
CA LEU A 412 34.47 -3.55 12.58
C LEU A 412 35.96 -3.32 12.33
N ALA A 413 36.78 -4.37 12.34
CA ALA A 413 38.21 -4.29 12.06
C ALA A 413 38.47 -3.74 10.66
N ARG A 414 37.71 -4.20 9.66
CA ARG A 414 37.82 -3.73 8.28
C ARG A 414 37.47 -2.25 8.17
N TYR A 415 36.35 -1.83 8.78
CA TYR A 415 35.97 -0.43 8.84
C TYR A 415 37.05 0.44 9.50
N LEU A 416 37.65 -0.02 10.61
CA LEU A 416 38.74 0.69 11.28
C LEU A 416 40.05 0.68 10.50
N ALA A 417 40.23 -0.19 9.50
CA ALA A 417 41.43 -0.26 8.66
C ALA A 417 41.27 0.49 7.33
N ASP A 418 40.04 0.80 6.95
CA ASP A 418 39.71 1.56 5.75
C ASP A 418 40.21 3.02 5.90
N GLU A 419 41.12 3.46 5.03
CA GLU A 419 41.62 4.84 5.05
C GLU A 419 40.65 5.80 4.38
N GLU A 420 39.91 5.35 3.36
CA GLU A 420 38.95 6.16 2.60
C GLU A 420 37.72 6.48 3.47
N ALA A 421 37.21 5.48 4.19
CA ALA A 421 36.10 5.67 5.14
C ALA A 421 36.44 6.62 6.31
N TRP A 422 37.73 6.88 6.54
CA TRP A 422 38.21 7.76 7.60
C TRP A 422 38.84 9.05 7.08
N GLU A 423 38.88 9.29 5.77
CA GLU A 423 39.63 10.41 5.17
C GLU A 423 39.27 11.76 5.81
N GLU A 424 37.98 12.06 5.94
CA GLU A 424 37.49 13.30 6.59
C GLU A 424 37.74 13.31 8.11
N SER A 425 37.68 12.15 8.75
CA SER A 425 37.89 12.00 10.20
C SER A 425 39.37 12.00 10.60
N LEU A 426 40.30 11.83 9.65
CA LEU A 426 41.74 11.90 9.87
C LEU A 426 42.21 13.34 10.14
N GLU A 427 41.39 14.37 9.95
CA GLU A 427 41.75 15.73 10.36
C GLU A 427 41.47 16.00 11.85
N ASP A 428 40.67 15.15 12.51
CA ASP A 428 40.31 15.26 13.92
C ASP A 428 41.18 14.37 14.82
N VAL A 429 42.02 15.00 15.63
CA VAL A 429 42.94 14.34 16.57
C VAL A 429 42.21 13.44 17.57
N TRP A 430 40.99 13.82 17.99
CA TRP A 430 40.22 13.00 18.92
C TRP A 430 39.70 11.73 18.25
N LYS A 431 39.17 11.82 17.02
CA LYS A 431 38.71 10.65 16.26
C LYS A 431 39.85 9.68 15.94
N GLN A 432 41.05 10.21 15.63
CA GLN A 432 42.25 9.38 15.44
C GLN A 432 42.61 8.59 16.71
N GLU A 433 42.58 9.23 17.86
CA GLU A 433 42.90 8.58 19.14
C GLU A 433 41.84 7.53 19.50
N GLU A 434 40.56 7.84 19.32
CA GLU A 434 39.46 6.88 19.53
C GLU A 434 39.63 5.66 18.62
N ARG A 435 39.90 5.85 17.32
CA ARG A 435 40.20 4.77 16.36
C ARG A 435 41.34 3.88 16.85
N ARG A 436 42.45 4.48 17.28
CA ARG A 436 43.63 3.78 17.79
C ARG A 436 43.30 2.96 19.03
N LEU A 437 42.52 3.51 19.96
CA LEU A 437 42.10 2.82 21.19
C LEU A 437 41.20 1.63 20.88
N ILE A 438 40.26 1.76 19.95
CA ILE A 438 39.39 0.65 19.53
C ILE A 438 40.21 -0.45 18.87
N GLN A 439 41.11 -0.11 17.93
CA GLN A 439 42.00 -1.07 17.27
C GLN A 439 42.86 -1.86 18.27
N GLN A 440 43.46 -1.17 19.24
CA GLN A 440 44.27 -1.83 20.28
C GLN A 440 43.48 -2.84 21.12
N LYS A 441 42.21 -2.55 21.37
CA LYS A 441 41.33 -3.43 22.14
C LYS A 441 40.79 -4.60 21.31
N LEU A 442 40.61 -4.36 20.02
CA LEU A 442 40.07 -5.33 19.07
C LEU A 442 41.11 -6.37 18.65
N GLN A 443 42.37 -5.96 18.45
CA GLN A 443 43.43 -6.81 17.91
C GLN A 443 43.62 -8.14 18.65
N PRO A 444 43.69 -8.19 20.00
CA PRO A 444 43.88 -9.46 20.72
C PRO A 444 42.74 -10.44 20.48
N LEU A 445 41.51 -9.96 20.29
CA LEU A 445 40.31 -10.78 20.06
C LEU A 445 40.30 -11.38 18.66
N ILE A 446 40.83 -10.65 17.67
CA ILE A 446 40.94 -11.10 16.28
C ILE A 446 42.02 -12.17 16.13
N ASP A 447 43.14 -11.99 16.82
CA ASP A 447 44.31 -12.85 16.74
C ASP A 447 44.17 -14.15 17.56
N GLU A 448 43.07 -14.34 18.29
CA GLU A 448 42.85 -15.55 19.08
C GLU A 448 42.90 -16.80 18.19
N SER A 449 43.74 -17.76 18.60
CA SER A 449 44.01 -18.98 17.83
C SER A 449 42.78 -19.85 17.57
N ARG A 450 41.70 -19.69 18.35
CA ARG A 450 40.43 -20.41 18.13
C ARG A 450 39.72 -20.00 16.83
N TRP A 451 40.02 -18.81 16.29
CA TRP A 451 39.43 -18.31 15.04
C TRP A 451 40.33 -18.52 13.82
N GLN A 452 41.58 -18.93 14.04
CA GLN A 452 42.47 -19.33 12.97
C GLN A 452 41.99 -20.69 12.45
N LEU A 453 41.34 -20.67 11.29
CA LEU A 453 41.00 -21.89 10.55
C LEU A 453 42.26 -22.75 10.47
N SER A 454 42.17 -23.99 10.98
CA SER A 454 43.23 -24.98 10.76
C SER A 454 43.43 -25.08 9.25
N PRO A 455 44.67 -24.92 8.74
CA PRO A 455 44.90 -25.08 7.31
C PRO A 455 44.57 -26.54 6.94
N THR A 456 43.45 -26.74 6.27
CA THR A 456 43.10 -27.98 5.57
C THR A 456 43.73 -28.01 4.19
#